data_AF-Q319P2-F1
#
_entry.id   AF-Q319P2-F1
#
_cell.length_a   1.000
_cell.length_b   1.000
_cell.length_c   1.000
_cell.angle_alpha   90.00
_cell.angle_beta   90.00
_cell.angle_gamma   90.00
#
_symmetry.space_group_name_H-M   'P 1'
#
loop_
_entity.id
_entity.type
_entity.pdbx_description
1 polymer ?
#
loop_
_entity_poly.entity_id
_entity_poly.type
_entity_poly.pdbx_seq_one_letter_code
_entity_poly.pdbx_strand_id
1 'polypeptide(L)'
;MKQFFWLHIKKSAGISVRRALKPYYVEVDRGHKPKNFVQANYSEYNDILNNYRINLGNYQFKRALFAKEYLYKENWDSMFSFAFCREPIDRCISMFYYLFWKKNFRNRVYTSLKSKKIFLSDSYAFDYFLELIANRKYSNSNFKPIDLHFTTHTNPMWDDITDINGDLLLSKVFKLDDFTEGINYVLKKIINKNVDSKFVKLHENQQKGSFSPNKFQIKKIQQIYKKDFELYETISPLKKE
;
A
#
# COMPACT_ATOMS: atom_id res chain seq x y z
N MET A 1 9.10 -8.58 -23.81
CA MET A 1 8.30 -8.26 -22.61
C MET A 1 8.47 -6.78 -22.33
N LYS A 2 7.40 -6.00 -22.22
CA LYS A 2 7.56 -4.58 -21.91
C LYS A 2 7.97 -4.44 -20.45
N GLN A 3 8.89 -3.51 -20.17
CA GLN A 3 9.24 -3.22 -18.79
C GLN A 3 8.06 -2.53 -18.08
N PHE A 4 7.90 -2.81 -16.80
CA PHE A 4 6.86 -2.21 -15.98
C PHE A 4 7.36 -1.90 -14.58
N PHE A 5 6.67 -0.99 -13.92
CA PHE A 5 6.85 -0.67 -12.50
C PHE A 5 5.53 -0.85 -11.76
N TRP A 6 5.50 -1.75 -10.79
CA TRP A 6 4.36 -1.90 -9.90
C TRP A 6 4.67 -1.31 -8.52
N LEU A 7 3.92 -0.30 -8.09
CA LEU A 7 4.02 0.21 -6.73
C LEU A 7 3.01 -0.49 -5.81
N HIS A 8 3.52 -1.25 -4.84
CA HIS A 8 2.70 -1.89 -3.81
C HIS A 8 2.29 -0.89 -2.74
N ILE A 9 1.04 -0.43 -2.83
CA ILE A 9 0.36 0.30 -1.76
C ILE A 9 -0.09 -0.68 -0.69
N LYS A 10 0.33 -0.44 0.56
CA LYS A 10 0.06 -1.37 1.65
C LYS A 10 -1.44 -1.51 1.89
N LYS A 11 -1.86 -2.76 2.07
CA LYS A 11 -3.27 -3.18 2.26
C LYS A 11 -4.16 -3.02 1.02
N SER A 12 -3.56 -2.91 -0.15
CA SER A 12 -4.23 -2.94 -1.46
C SER A 12 -3.78 -4.16 -2.28
N ALA A 13 -4.10 -5.37 -1.81
CA ALA A 13 -3.91 -6.61 -2.58
C ALA A 13 -2.49 -7.06 -2.94
N GLY A 14 -1.45 -6.60 -2.24
CA GLY A 14 -0.07 -6.86 -2.69
C GLY A 14 0.33 -8.33 -2.88
N ILE A 15 -0.22 -9.26 -2.09
CA ILE A 15 0.04 -10.70 -2.27
C ILE A 15 -0.62 -11.20 -3.56
N SER A 16 -1.88 -10.80 -3.80
CA SER A 16 -2.65 -11.17 -4.99
C SER A 16 -2.03 -10.63 -6.27
N VAL A 17 -1.66 -9.34 -6.29
CA VAL A 17 -0.98 -8.72 -7.44
C VAL A 17 0.32 -9.46 -7.73
N ARG A 18 1.13 -9.72 -6.71
CA ARG A 18 2.42 -10.41 -6.90
C ARG A 18 2.26 -11.79 -7.53
N ARG A 19 1.28 -12.57 -7.05
CA ARG A 19 0.99 -13.88 -7.63
C ARG A 19 0.52 -13.77 -9.08
N ALA A 20 -0.33 -12.79 -9.39
CA ALA A 20 -0.83 -12.57 -10.75
C ALA A 20 0.26 -12.12 -11.73
N LEU A 21 1.28 -11.40 -11.24
CA LEU A 21 2.40 -10.96 -12.05
C LEU A 21 3.48 -12.04 -12.23
N LYS A 22 3.39 -13.22 -11.62
CA LYS A 22 4.35 -14.30 -11.89
C LYS A 22 4.18 -14.86 -13.31
N PRO A 23 5.28 -15.21 -14.01
CA PRO A 23 6.69 -15.12 -13.58
C PRO A 23 7.36 -13.77 -13.88
N TYR A 24 6.63 -12.76 -14.34
CA TYR A 24 7.14 -11.49 -14.87
C TYR A 24 7.65 -10.52 -13.81
N TYR A 25 7.27 -10.71 -12.55
CA TYR A 25 7.74 -9.92 -11.41
C TYR A 25 8.76 -10.71 -10.58
N VAL A 26 9.99 -10.22 -10.54
CA VAL A 26 11.11 -10.86 -9.81
C VAL A 26 11.04 -10.50 -8.33
N GLU A 27 10.96 -11.52 -7.47
CA GLU A 27 10.96 -11.35 -6.02
C GLU A 27 12.36 -11.49 -5.44
N VAL A 28 12.68 -10.71 -4.41
CA VAL A 28 13.89 -10.90 -3.59
C VAL A 28 13.55 -11.42 -2.20
N ASP A 29 14.53 -11.94 -1.46
CA ASP A 29 14.34 -12.17 -0.03
C ASP A 29 14.10 -10.84 0.70
N ARG A 30 12.96 -10.75 1.37
CA ARG A 30 12.51 -9.56 2.11
C ARG A 30 12.70 -9.70 3.62
N GLY A 31 13.04 -10.90 4.09
CA GLY A 31 13.01 -11.31 5.49
C GLY A 31 14.38 -11.37 6.13
N HIS A 32 15.27 -12.23 5.66
CA HIS A 32 16.49 -12.57 6.39
C HIS A 32 17.65 -11.62 6.07
N LYS A 33 17.84 -11.28 4.80
CA LYS A 33 18.88 -10.33 4.36
C LYS A 33 18.31 -9.41 3.27
N PRO A 34 17.67 -8.28 3.63
CA PRO A 34 17.11 -7.39 2.64
C PRO A 34 18.22 -6.88 1.72
N LYS A 35 18.13 -7.24 0.44
CA LYS A 35 19.06 -6.81 -0.60
C LYS A 35 18.91 -5.31 -0.83
N ASN A 36 20.02 -4.58 -0.93
CA ASN A 36 20.03 -3.16 -1.29
C ASN A 36 20.16 -2.97 -2.81
N PHE A 37 19.93 -1.74 -3.29
CA PHE A 37 19.99 -1.43 -4.72
C PHE A 37 21.39 -1.61 -5.33
N VAL A 38 22.46 -1.32 -4.58
CA VAL A 38 23.84 -1.40 -5.08
C VAL A 38 24.24 -2.83 -5.45
N GLN A 39 23.72 -3.82 -4.71
CA GLN A 39 24.03 -5.24 -4.92
C GLN A 39 23.01 -5.96 -5.81
N ALA A 40 21.95 -5.27 -6.23
CA ALA A 40 20.82 -5.88 -6.91
C ALA A 40 20.91 -5.75 -8.42
N ASN A 41 20.38 -6.76 -9.10
CA ASN A 41 20.12 -6.66 -10.52
C ASN A 41 18.97 -5.69 -10.75
N TYR A 42 19.00 -5.01 -11.90
CA TYR A 42 17.96 -4.06 -12.30
C TYR A 42 16.53 -4.65 -12.25
N SER A 43 16.38 -5.94 -12.54
CA SER A 43 15.09 -6.67 -12.45
C SER A 43 14.53 -6.80 -11.03
N GLU A 44 15.37 -6.66 -10.00
CA GLU A 44 14.99 -6.80 -8.58
C GLU A 44 14.60 -5.47 -7.93
N TYR A 45 14.94 -4.34 -8.56
CA TYR A 45 14.75 -2.99 -8.01
C TYR A 45 13.29 -2.74 -7.60
N ASN A 46 12.32 -3.21 -8.39
CA ASN A 46 10.92 -2.99 -8.10
C ASN A 46 10.51 -3.68 -6.79
N ASP A 47 11.00 -4.91 -6.55
CA ASP A 47 10.68 -5.68 -5.35
C ASP A 47 11.32 -5.11 -4.10
N ILE A 48 12.57 -4.70 -4.23
CA ILE A 48 13.35 -4.02 -3.19
C ILE A 48 12.62 -2.74 -2.77
N LEU A 49 12.26 -1.86 -3.71
CA LEU A 49 11.57 -0.60 -3.40
C LEU A 49 10.19 -0.83 -2.73
N ASN A 50 9.54 -1.95 -3.02
CA ASN A 50 8.28 -2.33 -2.39
C ASN A 50 8.43 -2.93 -0.97
N ASN A 51 9.65 -3.13 -0.49
CA ASN A 51 9.95 -3.59 0.86
C ASN A 51 10.03 -2.39 1.82
N TYR A 52 9.23 -2.42 2.88
CA TYR A 52 9.17 -1.31 3.86
C TYR A 52 10.46 -1.14 4.66
N ARG A 53 11.35 -2.13 4.65
CA ARG A 53 12.63 -2.11 5.36
C ARG A 53 13.70 -1.30 4.63
N ILE A 54 13.47 -0.95 3.36
CA ILE A 54 14.41 -0.13 2.60
C ILE A 54 14.26 1.32 3.05
N ASN A 55 15.36 1.88 3.54
CA ASN A 55 15.43 3.28 3.91
C ASN A 55 15.71 4.12 2.65
N LEU A 56 14.82 5.08 2.38
CA LEU A 56 14.92 5.97 1.22
C LEU A 56 15.33 7.40 1.60
N GLY A 57 15.72 7.63 2.87
CA GLY A 57 16.11 8.95 3.35
C GLY A 57 15.00 9.98 3.13
N ASN A 58 15.31 11.07 2.40
CA ASN A 58 14.38 12.14 2.07
C ASN A 58 13.24 11.71 1.13
N TYR A 59 13.36 10.54 0.49
CA TYR A 59 12.33 9.92 -0.35
C TYR A 59 11.52 8.87 0.40
N GLN A 60 11.67 8.76 1.72
CA GLN A 60 10.77 7.92 2.49
C GLN A 60 9.34 8.39 2.23
N PHE A 61 8.47 7.46 1.84
CA PHE A 61 7.07 7.74 1.45
C PHE A 61 6.90 8.48 0.12
N LYS A 62 7.94 8.55 -0.70
CA LYS A 62 7.94 9.13 -2.07
C LYS A 62 8.48 8.13 -3.08
N ARG A 63 7.98 6.90 -3.04
CA ARG A 63 8.59 5.77 -3.76
C ARG A 63 8.55 5.93 -5.28
N ALA A 64 7.47 6.42 -5.88
CA ALA A 64 7.42 6.64 -7.32
C ALA A 64 8.43 7.71 -7.75
N LEU A 65 8.58 8.78 -6.98
CA LEU A 65 9.58 9.83 -7.25
C LEU A 65 11.00 9.27 -7.16
N PHE A 66 11.31 8.50 -6.12
CA PHE A 66 12.62 7.82 -6.01
C PHE A 66 12.89 6.88 -7.20
N ALA A 67 11.87 6.13 -7.62
CA ALA A 67 11.97 5.23 -8.76
C ALA A 67 12.29 6.00 -10.05
N LYS A 68 11.59 7.11 -10.30
CA LYS A 68 11.80 8.00 -11.45
C LYS A 68 13.20 8.64 -11.44
N GLU A 69 13.66 9.15 -10.30
CA GLU A 69 14.90 9.93 -10.25
C GLU A 69 16.16 9.07 -10.21
N TYR A 70 16.12 7.88 -9.59
CA TYR A 70 17.31 7.08 -9.32
C TYR A 70 17.31 5.69 -9.94
N LEU A 71 16.18 4.98 -9.94
CA LEU A 71 16.17 3.57 -10.35
C LEU A 71 15.93 3.39 -11.85
N TYR A 72 15.08 4.24 -12.42
CA TYR A 72 14.54 4.09 -13.78
C TYR A 72 14.63 5.39 -14.58
N LYS A 73 15.57 6.27 -14.24
CA LYS A 73 15.71 7.61 -14.82
C LYS A 73 15.66 7.62 -16.35
N GLU A 74 16.38 6.70 -16.99
CA GLU A 74 16.54 6.66 -18.44
C GLU A 74 15.30 6.16 -19.18
N ASN A 75 14.36 5.48 -18.51
CA ASN A 75 13.25 4.83 -19.18
C ASN A 75 11.90 4.93 -18.48
N TRP A 76 11.79 5.70 -17.38
CA TRP A 76 10.56 5.88 -16.62
C TRP A 76 9.37 6.26 -17.50
N ASP A 77 9.54 7.23 -18.40
CA ASP A 77 8.46 7.77 -19.23
C ASP A 77 7.95 6.77 -20.28
N SER A 78 8.78 5.79 -20.67
CA SER A 78 8.38 4.70 -21.57
C SER A 78 7.87 3.45 -20.84
N MET A 79 8.06 3.40 -19.52
CA MET A 79 7.72 2.26 -18.68
C MET A 79 6.26 2.34 -18.27
N PHE A 80 5.54 1.22 -18.38
CA PHE A 80 4.19 1.16 -17.84
C PHE A 80 4.25 1.07 -16.31
N SER A 81 3.79 2.10 -15.61
CA SER A 81 3.82 2.16 -14.15
C SER A 81 2.41 2.16 -13.56
N PHE A 82 2.19 1.37 -12.50
CA PHE A 82 0.84 1.24 -11.93
C PHE A 82 0.79 0.90 -10.44
N ALA A 83 -0.38 1.12 -9.84
CA ALA A 83 -0.74 0.72 -8.49
C ALA A 83 -2.21 0.31 -8.39
N PHE A 84 -2.53 -0.47 -7.36
CA PHE A 84 -3.91 -0.67 -6.90
C PHE A 84 -4.14 0.18 -5.64
N CYS A 85 -5.25 0.90 -5.62
CA CYS A 85 -5.75 1.62 -4.46
C CYS A 85 -6.99 0.92 -3.91
N ARG A 86 -7.11 0.87 -2.59
CA ARG A 86 -8.32 0.41 -1.92
C ARG A 86 -9.06 1.64 -1.39
N GLU A 87 -10.39 1.56 -1.32
CA GLU A 87 -11.20 2.60 -0.68
C GLU A 87 -10.59 2.98 0.69
N PRO A 88 -10.35 4.27 0.98
CA PRO A 88 -9.54 4.67 2.13
C PRO A 88 -10.05 4.21 3.50
N ILE A 89 -11.37 4.18 3.75
CA ILE A 89 -11.94 3.67 5.02
C ILE A 89 -11.62 2.17 5.15
N ASP A 90 -11.90 1.43 4.10
CA ASP A 90 -11.74 -0.01 4.01
C ASP A 90 -10.25 -0.42 4.15
N ARG A 91 -9.36 0.38 3.57
CA ARG A 91 -7.91 0.28 3.75
C ARG A 91 -7.52 0.56 5.20
N CYS A 92 -8.07 1.60 5.83
CA CYS A 92 -7.78 1.95 7.23
C CYS A 92 -8.16 0.84 8.22
N ILE A 93 -9.35 0.27 8.05
CA ILE A 93 -9.79 -0.89 8.84
C ILE A 93 -8.84 -2.08 8.63
N SER A 94 -8.43 -2.33 7.38
CA SER A 94 -7.48 -3.40 7.08
C SER A 94 -6.10 -3.19 7.73
N MET A 95 -5.65 -1.93 7.84
CA MET A 95 -4.40 -1.57 8.54
C MET A 95 -4.52 -1.79 10.04
N PHE A 96 -5.64 -1.40 10.64
CA PHE A 96 -5.91 -1.59 12.07
C PHE A 96 -5.80 -3.06 12.48
N TYR A 97 -6.49 -3.95 11.78
CA TYR A 97 -6.46 -5.37 12.09
C TYR A 97 -5.10 -6.03 11.81
N TYR A 98 -4.36 -5.48 10.85
CA TYR A 98 -3.04 -6.01 10.49
C TYR A 98 -1.94 -5.59 11.49
N LEU A 99 -1.92 -4.33 11.90
CA LEU A 99 -0.83 -3.72 12.67
C LEU A 99 -1.08 -3.67 14.17
N PHE A 100 -2.33 -3.47 14.58
CA PHE A 100 -2.63 -3.01 15.93
C PHE A 100 -3.53 -3.98 16.69
N TRP A 101 -4.56 -4.49 16.04
CA TRP A 101 -5.63 -5.21 16.71
C TRP A 101 -5.85 -6.58 16.12
N LYS A 102 -5.51 -7.62 16.87
CA LYS A 102 -5.90 -8.99 16.56
C LYS A 102 -6.96 -9.42 17.57
N LYS A 103 -8.01 -10.10 17.11
CA LYS A 103 -9.14 -10.53 17.97
C LYS A 103 -8.74 -11.55 19.06
N ASN A 104 -7.49 -12.02 19.10
CA ASN A 104 -7.04 -12.93 20.16
C ASN A 104 -6.72 -12.16 21.46
N PHE A 105 -7.07 -12.77 22.58
CA PHE A 105 -6.90 -12.16 23.91
C PHE A 105 -5.44 -11.78 24.21
N ARG A 106 -4.48 -12.65 23.84
CA ARG A 106 -3.04 -12.44 24.08
C ARG A 106 -2.51 -11.16 23.43
N ASN A 107 -2.91 -10.86 22.19
CA ASN A 107 -2.43 -9.62 21.54
C ASN A 107 -3.14 -8.38 22.09
N ARG A 108 -4.41 -8.49 22.53
CA ARG A 108 -5.10 -7.37 23.19
C ARG A 108 -4.38 -6.96 24.47
N VAL A 109 -3.98 -7.93 25.30
CA VAL A 109 -3.19 -7.70 26.51
C VAL A 109 -1.82 -7.09 26.16
N TYR A 110 -1.11 -7.66 25.17
CA TYR A 110 0.19 -7.13 24.73
C TYR A 110 0.09 -5.68 24.24
N THR A 111 -0.88 -5.37 23.38
CA THR A 111 -1.10 -4.02 22.87
C THR A 111 -1.47 -3.06 24.00
N SER A 112 -2.28 -3.51 24.97
CA SER A 112 -2.66 -2.70 26.14
C SER A 112 -1.47 -2.38 27.06
N LEU A 113 -0.59 -3.36 27.30
CA LEU A 113 0.64 -3.16 28.07
C LEU A 113 1.60 -2.21 27.35
N LYS A 114 1.79 -2.38 26.03
CA LYS A 114 2.68 -1.53 25.22
C LYS A 114 2.15 -0.09 25.11
N SER A 115 0.84 0.09 25.00
CA SER A 115 0.20 1.41 24.92
C SER A 115 -0.03 2.07 26.28
N LYS A 116 0.10 1.31 27.37
CA LYS A 116 -0.34 1.69 28.73
C LYS A 116 -1.83 2.10 28.77
N LYS A 117 -2.67 1.57 27.87
CA LYS A 117 -4.12 1.80 27.81
C LYS A 117 -4.87 0.48 27.82
N ILE A 118 -6.00 0.41 28.53
CA ILE A 118 -6.87 -0.77 28.50
C ILE A 118 -7.93 -0.57 27.40
N PHE A 119 -7.93 -1.46 26.40
CA PHE A 119 -8.87 -1.36 25.29
C PHE A 119 -10.13 -2.18 25.54
N LEU A 120 -11.24 -1.51 25.88
CA LEU A 120 -12.52 -2.13 26.23
C LEU A 120 -13.38 -2.50 25.01
N SER A 121 -13.13 -1.91 23.85
CA SER A 121 -13.87 -2.18 22.62
C SER A 121 -13.03 -1.98 21.35
N ASP A 122 -13.47 -2.58 20.24
CA ASP A 122 -12.84 -2.37 18.92
C ASP A 122 -12.88 -0.88 18.53
N SER A 123 -13.97 -0.16 18.86
CA SER A 123 -14.09 1.28 18.60
C SER A 123 -13.05 2.09 19.36
N TYR A 124 -12.88 1.85 20.66
CA TYR A 124 -11.91 2.59 21.47
C TYR A 124 -10.46 2.30 21.06
N ALA A 125 -10.16 1.03 20.73
CA ALA A 125 -8.88 0.66 20.14
C ALA A 125 -8.64 1.35 18.79
N PHE A 126 -9.68 1.47 17.96
CA PHE A 126 -9.59 2.13 16.66
C PHE A 126 -9.38 3.64 16.80
N ASP A 127 -10.03 4.32 17.76
CA ASP A 127 -9.80 5.74 18.04
C ASP A 127 -8.33 6.01 18.36
N TYR A 128 -7.75 5.20 19.24
CA TYR A 128 -6.34 5.30 19.60
C TYR A 128 -5.41 4.98 18.42
N PHE A 129 -5.75 3.99 17.60
CA PHE A 129 -5.01 3.71 16.36
C PHE A 129 -5.01 4.93 15.43
N LEU A 130 -6.14 5.61 15.26
CA LEU A 130 -6.22 6.85 14.48
C LEU A 130 -5.45 8.01 15.13
N GLU A 131 -5.38 8.09 16.47
CA GLU A 131 -4.52 9.07 17.17
C GLU A 131 -3.05 8.84 16.85
N LEU A 132 -2.59 7.58 16.89
CA LEU A 132 -1.22 7.24 16.54
C LEU A 132 -0.90 7.70 15.11
N ILE A 133 -1.76 7.37 14.14
CA ILE A 133 -1.55 7.81 12.74
C ILE A 133 -1.52 9.33 12.64
N ALA A 134 -2.50 10.02 13.23
CA ALA A 134 -2.59 11.47 13.18
C ALA A 134 -1.37 12.17 13.83
N ASN A 135 -0.80 11.57 14.87
CA ASN A 135 0.35 12.13 15.59
C ASN A 135 1.67 12.06 14.80
N ARG A 136 1.73 11.25 13.74
CA ARG A 136 2.93 11.15 12.91
C ARG A 136 3.34 12.49 12.30
N LYS A 137 2.39 13.36 11.96
CA LYS A 137 2.68 14.68 11.37
C LYS A 137 3.47 15.61 12.29
N TYR A 138 3.55 15.29 13.60
CA TYR A 138 4.32 16.04 14.58
C TYR A 138 5.71 15.45 14.85
N SER A 139 6.13 14.44 14.09
CA SER A 139 7.41 13.76 14.26
C SER A 139 8.29 13.92 13.03
N ASN A 140 9.56 14.29 13.25
CA ASN A 140 10.61 14.31 12.22
C ASN A 140 11.25 12.93 11.98
N SER A 141 10.76 11.88 12.66
CA SER A 141 11.28 10.51 12.53
C SER A 141 10.31 9.60 11.80
N ASN A 142 10.84 8.87 10.81
CA ASN A 142 10.13 7.81 10.08
C ASN A 142 9.83 6.56 10.95
N PHE A 143 10.41 6.48 12.15
CA PHE A 143 10.19 5.38 13.10
C PHE A 143 9.16 5.71 14.18
N LYS A 144 8.63 6.93 14.22
CA LYS A 144 7.60 7.34 15.18
C LYS A 144 6.24 7.45 14.47
N PRO A 145 5.13 7.10 15.13
CA PRO A 145 4.98 6.93 16.59
C PRO A 145 5.34 5.55 17.15
N ILE A 146 5.49 4.51 16.33
CA ILE A 146 5.78 3.14 16.79
C ILE A 146 7.09 2.62 16.21
N ASP A 147 7.11 2.35 14.91
CA ASP A 147 8.26 1.86 14.16
C ASP A 147 8.05 2.11 12.65
N LEU A 148 9.05 1.77 11.84
CA LEU A 148 9.00 1.91 10.38
C LEU A 148 7.92 1.01 9.74
N HIS A 149 7.61 -0.13 10.35
CA HIS A 149 6.59 -1.05 9.83
C HIS A 149 5.21 -0.38 9.92
N PHE A 150 4.88 0.18 11.08
CA PHE A 150 3.65 0.93 11.30
C PHE A 150 3.56 2.14 10.37
N THR A 151 4.55 3.03 10.39
CA THR A 151 4.51 4.29 9.62
C THR A 151 4.40 4.04 8.12
N THR A 152 5.09 3.03 7.59
CA THR A 152 5.00 2.67 6.16
C THR A 152 3.64 2.10 5.80
N HIS A 153 3.03 1.30 6.66
CA HIS A 153 1.74 0.72 6.35
C HIS A 153 0.62 1.77 6.41
N THR A 154 0.68 2.69 7.38
CA THR A 154 -0.34 3.72 7.58
C THR A 154 -0.14 4.99 6.76
N ASN A 155 0.94 5.10 5.97
CA ASN A 155 1.21 6.26 5.14
C ASN A 155 0.10 6.48 4.10
N PRO A 156 -0.34 7.73 3.84
CA PRO A 156 -1.17 8.04 2.69
C PRO A 156 -0.56 7.53 1.38
N MET A 157 -1.40 7.15 0.43
CA MET A 157 -0.92 6.71 -0.88
C MET A 157 -0.40 7.87 -1.72
N TRP A 158 -1.03 9.05 -1.59
CA TRP A 158 -0.76 10.23 -2.42
C TRP A 158 0.72 10.55 -2.56
N ASP A 159 1.42 10.73 -1.44
CA ASP A 159 2.84 11.12 -1.44
C ASP A 159 3.75 10.08 -2.12
N ASP A 160 3.34 8.80 -2.12
CA ASP A 160 4.12 7.72 -2.72
C ASP A 160 3.99 7.69 -4.26
N ILE A 161 2.99 8.36 -4.82
CA ILE A 161 2.64 8.29 -6.26
C ILE A 161 2.74 9.62 -6.98
N THR A 162 3.01 10.73 -6.29
CA THR A 162 3.14 12.06 -6.90
C THR A 162 4.57 12.59 -6.85
N ASP A 163 4.84 13.60 -7.67
CA ASP A 163 6.05 14.40 -7.59
C ASP A 163 5.95 15.54 -6.55
N ILE A 164 6.92 16.45 -6.58
CA ILE A 164 6.97 17.63 -5.69
C ILE A 164 5.88 18.67 -5.96
N ASN A 165 5.30 18.67 -7.17
CA ASN A 165 4.25 19.60 -7.58
C ASN A 165 2.84 19.02 -7.32
N GLY A 166 2.77 17.73 -6.99
CA GLY A 166 1.52 17.01 -6.78
C GLY A 166 0.98 16.32 -8.04
N ASP A 167 1.80 16.21 -9.09
CA ASP A 167 1.43 15.53 -10.32
C ASP A 167 1.62 14.01 -10.18
N LEU A 168 0.67 13.24 -10.71
CA LEU A 168 0.73 11.78 -10.68
C LEU A 168 1.90 11.27 -11.53
N LEU A 169 2.75 10.44 -10.91
CA LEU A 169 3.91 9.82 -11.58
C LEU A 169 3.60 8.47 -12.21
N LEU A 170 2.54 7.80 -11.77
CA LEU A 170 2.15 6.49 -12.29
C LEU A 170 1.31 6.61 -13.56
N SER A 171 1.55 5.74 -14.54
CA SER A 171 0.74 5.70 -15.77
C SER A 171 -0.73 5.35 -15.48
N LYS A 172 -1.00 4.50 -14.47
CA LYS A 172 -2.36 4.12 -14.11
C LYS A 172 -2.52 3.73 -12.64
N VAL A 173 -3.62 4.16 -12.03
CA VAL A 173 -4.06 3.67 -10.72
C VAL A 173 -5.40 2.96 -10.89
N PHE A 174 -5.53 1.76 -10.33
CA PHE A 174 -6.74 0.96 -10.38
C PHE A 174 -7.44 0.94 -9.03
N LYS A 175 -8.78 0.88 -9.03
CA LYS A 175 -9.55 0.54 -7.83
C LYS A 175 -9.38 -0.94 -7.53
N LEU A 176 -9.27 -1.28 -6.26
CA LEU A 176 -9.18 -2.66 -5.82
C LEU A 176 -10.48 -3.42 -6.10
N ASP A 177 -11.62 -2.72 -6.14
CA ASP A 177 -12.91 -3.31 -6.49
C ASP A 177 -12.92 -3.85 -7.94
N ASP A 178 -12.08 -3.27 -8.81
CA ASP A 178 -11.87 -3.67 -10.21
C ASP A 178 -10.58 -4.52 -10.38
N PHE A 179 -10.21 -5.31 -9.36
CA PHE A 179 -8.93 -6.04 -9.34
C PHE A 179 -8.73 -6.91 -10.59
N THR A 180 -9.77 -7.62 -11.01
CA THR A 180 -9.73 -8.54 -12.16
C THR A 180 -9.41 -7.81 -13.45
N GLU A 181 -10.20 -6.78 -13.72
CA GLU A 181 -10.12 -5.94 -14.89
C GLU A 181 -8.77 -5.21 -14.91
N GLY A 182 -8.31 -4.72 -13.75
CA GLY A 182 -7.03 -4.06 -13.61
C GLY A 182 -5.85 -4.98 -13.91
N ILE A 183 -5.84 -6.20 -13.38
CA ILE A 183 -4.77 -7.17 -13.63
C ILE A 183 -4.77 -7.64 -15.10
N ASN A 184 -5.94 -7.88 -15.69
CA ASN A 184 -6.05 -8.21 -17.11
C ASN A 184 -5.52 -7.08 -17.99
N TYR A 185 -5.86 -5.83 -17.67
CA TYR A 185 -5.31 -4.67 -18.37
C TYR A 185 -3.78 -4.63 -18.29
N VAL A 186 -3.23 -4.82 -17.09
CA VAL A 186 -1.78 -4.81 -16.83
C VAL A 186 -1.08 -5.89 -17.66
N LEU A 187 -1.56 -7.13 -17.64
CA LEU A 187 -0.91 -8.23 -18.36
C LEU A 187 -1.06 -8.11 -19.87
N LYS A 188 -2.19 -7.59 -20.37
CA LYS A 188 -2.34 -7.24 -21.78
C LYS A 188 -1.31 -6.19 -22.20
N LYS A 189 -1.01 -5.20 -21.35
CA LYS A 189 0.02 -4.18 -21.61
C LYS A 189 1.46 -4.73 -21.60
N ILE A 190 1.78 -5.66 -20.70
CA ILE A 190 3.17 -6.14 -20.50
C ILE A 190 3.55 -7.26 -21.49
N ILE A 191 2.62 -8.20 -21.74
CA ILE A 191 2.89 -9.46 -22.45
C ILE A 191 1.85 -9.81 -23.53
N ASN A 192 0.86 -8.94 -23.79
CA ASN A 192 -0.21 -9.20 -24.75
C ASN A 192 -0.98 -10.51 -24.47
N LYS A 193 -1.27 -10.80 -23.20
CA LYS A 193 -2.07 -11.96 -22.76
C LYS A 193 -3.17 -11.54 -21.80
N ASN A 194 -4.29 -12.25 -21.84
CA ASN A 194 -5.34 -12.20 -20.83
C ASN A 194 -5.09 -13.27 -19.76
N VAL A 195 -5.55 -13.03 -18.53
CA VAL A 195 -5.53 -14.06 -17.48
C VAL A 195 -6.76 -14.95 -17.62
N ASP A 196 -6.60 -16.23 -17.32
CA ASP A 196 -7.73 -17.11 -17.04
C ASP A 196 -8.51 -16.57 -15.82
N SER A 197 -9.81 -16.34 -15.99
CA SER A 197 -10.71 -15.80 -14.95
C SER A 197 -10.70 -16.61 -13.65
N LYS A 198 -10.23 -17.88 -13.69
CA LYS A 198 -10.01 -18.72 -12.51
C LYS A 198 -8.95 -18.20 -11.53
N PHE A 199 -8.00 -17.37 -11.98
CA PHE A 199 -6.98 -16.80 -11.08
C PHE A 199 -7.52 -15.69 -10.16
N VAL A 200 -8.76 -15.24 -10.36
CA VAL A 200 -9.23 -13.97 -9.78
C VAL A 200 -10.28 -14.12 -8.67
N LYS A 201 -10.71 -15.34 -8.34
CA LYS A 201 -11.56 -15.60 -7.15
C LYS A 201 -10.80 -15.56 -5.81
N LEU A 202 -9.87 -14.63 -5.64
CA LEU A 202 -8.91 -14.64 -4.53
C LEU A 202 -8.94 -13.39 -3.65
N HIS A 203 -9.96 -12.54 -3.83
CA HIS A 203 -10.07 -11.26 -3.12
C HIS A 203 -11.14 -11.20 -2.02
N GLU A 204 -11.48 -12.34 -1.40
CA GLU A 204 -12.23 -12.31 -0.16
C GLU A 204 -11.32 -11.89 0.99
N ASN A 205 -11.62 -10.72 1.58
CA ASN A 205 -10.98 -10.28 2.81
C ASN A 205 -11.41 -11.22 3.94
N GLN A 206 -10.66 -12.30 4.16
CA GLN A 206 -10.90 -13.30 5.23
C GLN A 206 -10.96 -12.68 6.64
N GLN A 207 -10.46 -11.45 6.79
CA GLN A 207 -10.50 -10.69 8.04
C GLN A 207 -11.41 -9.46 7.95
N LYS A 208 -12.47 -9.47 7.14
CA LYS A 208 -13.53 -8.45 7.24
C LYS A 208 -14.23 -8.65 8.58
N GLY A 209 -13.65 -8.06 9.63
CA GLY A 209 -14.28 -8.02 10.95
C GLY A 209 -15.61 -7.30 10.84
N SER A 210 -16.54 -7.61 11.75
CA SER A 210 -17.84 -6.95 11.89
C SER A 210 -17.76 -5.48 12.33
N PHE A 211 -16.56 -4.89 12.41
CA PHE A 211 -16.38 -3.52 12.87
C PHE A 211 -16.58 -2.53 11.72
N SER A 212 -17.47 -1.58 11.95
CA SER A 212 -17.68 -0.42 11.09
C SER A 212 -17.37 0.86 11.89
N PRO A 213 -16.49 1.74 11.38
CA PRO A 213 -16.19 3.00 12.04
C PRO A 213 -17.44 3.89 12.20
N ASN A 214 -17.53 4.59 13.33
CA ASN A 214 -18.58 5.58 13.55
C ASN A 214 -18.32 6.88 12.76
N LYS A 215 -19.30 7.79 12.73
CA LYS A 215 -19.20 9.06 11.97
C LYS A 215 -17.97 9.91 12.32
N PHE A 216 -17.59 9.97 13.60
CA PHE A 216 -16.43 10.73 14.05
C PHE A 216 -15.12 10.10 13.57
N GLN A 217 -15.02 8.77 13.63
CA GLN A 217 -13.89 8.02 13.12
C GLN A 217 -13.75 8.18 11.61
N ILE A 218 -14.85 8.11 10.86
CA ILE A 218 -14.86 8.35 9.41
C ILE A 218 -14.31 9.75 9.09
N LYS A 219 -14.77 10.78 9.81
CA LYS A 219 -14.25 12.15 9.63
C LYS A 219 -12.76 12.25 9.89
N LYS A 220 -12.25 11.54 10.91
CA LYS A 220 -10.81 11.49 11.21
C LYS A 220 -10.01 10.75 10.12
N ILE A 221 -10.54 9.65 9.57
CA ILE A 221 -9.95 8.96 8.42
C ILE A 221 -9.88 9.90 7.21
N GLN A 222 -10.97 10.62 6.91
CA GLN A 222 -11.02 11.60 5.81
C GLN A 222 -10.01 12.73 5.99
N GLN A 223 -9.76 13.18 7.21
CA GLN A 223 -8.73 14.18 7.48
C GLN A 223 -7.31 13.62 7.26
N ILE A 224 -7.04 12.39 7.70
CA ILE A 224 -5.73 11.74 7.54
C ILE A 224 -5.43 11.44 6.07
N TYR A 225 -6.43 10.96 5.33
CA TYR A 225 -6.29 10.43 3.98
C TYR A 225 -7.00 11.28 2.91
N LYS A 226 -7.15 12.59 3.15
CA LYS A 226 -7.93 13.50 2.29
C LYS A 226 -7.61 13.34 0.80
N LYS A 227 -6.32 13.35 0.45
CA LYS A 227 -5.86 13.20 -0.93
C LYS A 227 -6.09 11.80 -1.51
N ASP A 228 -6.06 10.77 -0.68
CA ASP A 228 -6.37 9.41 -1.13
C ASP A 228 -7.86 9.28 -1.49
N PHE A 229 -8.77 9.98 -0.79
CA PHE A 229 -10.19 10.05 -1.16
C PHE A 229 -10.39 10.79 -2.49
N GLU A 230 -9.77 11.98 -2.64
CA GLU A 230 -9.82 12.75 -3.89
C GLU A 230 -9.33 11.90 -5.07
N LEU A 231 -8.22 11.18 -4.90
CA LEU A 231 -7.72 10.24 -5.89
C LEU A 231 -8.72 9.11 -6.16
N TYR A 232 -9.28 8.47 -5.13
CA TYR A 232 -10.18 7.33 -5.30
C TYR A 232 -11.42 7.69 -6.14
N GLU A 233 -11.98 8.88 -5.95
CA GLU A 233 -13.15 9.34 -6.70
C GLU A 233 -12.85 9.69 -8.16
N THR A 234 -11.62 10.11 -8.47
CA THR A 234 -11.22 10.44 -9.86
C THR A 234 -10.87 9.21 -10.70
N ILE A 235 -10.62 8.06 -10.09
CA ILE A 235 -10.32 6.83 -10.84
C ILE A 235 -11.59 6.32 -11.51
N SER A 236 -11.59 6.40 -12.85
CA SER A 236 -12.67 5.85 -13.66
C SER A 236 -12.69 4.33 -13.60
N PRO A 237 -13.88 3.70 -13.44
CA PRO A 237 -14.01 2.25 -13.50
C PRO A 237 -13.58 1.75 -14.88
N LEU A 238 -12.98 0.56 -14.91
CA LEU A 238 -12.73 -0.12 -16.17
C LEU A 238 -14.06 -0.58 -16.75
N LYS A 239 -14.29 -0.30 -18.05
CA LYS A 239 -15.43 -0.87 -18.76
C LYS A 239 -15.28 -2.39 -18.74
N LYS A 240 -16.32 -3.09 -18.29
CA LYS A 240 -16.42 -4.55 -18.40
C LYS A 240 -16.64 -4.85 -19.88
N GLU A 241 -15.61 -5.40 -20.53
CA GLU A 241 -15.70 -5.98 -21.88
C GLU A 241 -16.40 -7.33 -21.83
#